data_AF-A0A2R6LXK6-F1
#
_entry.id   AF-A0A2R6LXK6-F1
#
_cell.length_a   1.000
_cell.length_b   1.000
_cell.length_c   1.000
_cell.angle_alpha   90.00
_cell.angle_beta   90.00
_cell.angle_gamma   90.00
#
_symmetry.space_group_name_H-M   'P 1'
#
loop_
_entity.id
_entity.type
_entity.pdbx_description
1 polymer ?
#
loop_
_entity_poly.entity_id
_entity_poly.type
_entity_poly.pdbx_seq_one_letter_code
_entity_poly.pdbx_strand_id
1 'polypeptide(L)'
;MTETDLDAFLAGERLDDVVLYLAEAAVDDLDPLVERGERTPDGVVLVVPGENGRAAFRTATGQDAMAFAKEAGTVESEISPGLDAAVCPATVDDEVAVDESFDGEHAVRYVFAFAEERNDEVGGLYAEGDVVHAYVRCACGTAYSDRWVAGSRD
;
A
#
# COMPACT_ATOMS: atom_id res chain seq x y z
N MET A 1 7.25 -22.80 -5.52
CA MET A 1 7.15 -21.82 -4.43
C MET A 1 5.71 -21.88 -3.97
N THR A 2 5.45 -21.99 -2.68
CA THR A 2 4.08 -21.93 -2.16
C THR A 2 3.57 -20.52 -2.43
N GLU A 3 2.43 -20.40 -3.08
CA GLU A 3 1.71 -19.14 -3.26
C GLU A 3 1.46 -18.52 -1.88
N THR A 4 1.84 -17.26 -1.71
CA THR A 4 1.62 -16.50 -0.49
C THR A 4 0.23 -15.85 -0.51
N ASP A 5 -0.25 -15.44 0.67
CA ASP A 5 -1.49 -14.67 0.76
C ASP A 5 -1.43 -13.36 -0.05
N LEU A 6 -0.23 -12.79 -0.19
CA LEU A 6 0.02 -11.60 -0.99
C LEU A 6 -0.10 -11.91 -2.48
N ASP A 7 0.50 -13.01 -2.95
CA ASP A 7 0.39 -13.43 -4.35
C ASP A 7 -1.08 -13.64 -4.76
N ALA A 8 -1.86 -14.33 -3.92
CA ALA A 8 -3.29 -14.54 -4.17
C ALA A 8 -4.09 -13.22 -4.19
N PHE A 9 -3.75 -12.26 -3.32
CA PHE A 9 -4.34 -10.92 -3.36
C PHE A 9 -4.00 -10.18 -4.66
N LEU A 10 -2.73 -10.19 -5.06
CA LEU A 10 -2.25 -9.50 -6.27
C LEU A 10 -2.81 -10.13 -7.55
N ALA A 11 -3.15 -11.43 -7.52
CA ALA A 11 -3.84 -12.13 -8.59
C ALA A 11 -5.35 -11.86 -8.66
N GLY A 12 -5.93 -11.13 -7.69
CA GLY A 12 -7.36 -10.81 -7.63
C GLY A 12 -8.21 -11.90 -6.96
N GLU A 13 -7.60 -12.90 -6.32
CA GLU A 13 -8.32 -14.03 -5.72
C GLU A 13 -8.83 -13.70 -4.30
N ARG A 14 -8.44 -12.53 -3.75
CA ARG A 14 -8.77 -12.07 -2.39
C ARG A 14 -9.31 -10.64 -2.35
N LEU A 15 -10.40 -10.38 -3.07
CA LEU A 15 -11.00 -9.04 -3.19
C LEU A 15 -11.54 -8.46 -1.87
N ASP A 16 -11.91 -9.31 -0.91
CA ASP A 16 -12.42 -8.88 0.41
C ASP A 16 -11.32 -8.55 1.42
N ASP A 17 -10.05 -8.81 1.06
CA ASP A 17 -8.89 -8.58 1.90
C ASP A 17 -8.21 -7.25 1.58
N VAL A 18 -7.40 -6.79 2.53
CA VAL A 18 -6.54 -5.62 2.36
C VAL A 18 -5.11 -5.99 2.71
N VAL A 19 -4.18 -5.32 2.05
CA VAL A 19 -2.75 -5.45 2.31
C VAL A 19 -2.26 -4.24 3.09
N LEU A 20 -1.47 -4.49 4.12
CA LEU A 20 -0.78 -3.48 4.90
C LEU A 20 0.70 -3.80 4.96
N TYR A 21 1.53 -2.94 4.40
CA TYR A 21 2.96 -2.94 4.66
C TYR A 21 3.30 -1.91 5.73
N LEU A 22 4.15 -2.30 6.68
CA LEU A 22 4.69 -1.42 7.72
C LEU A 22 6.21 -1.58 7.74
N ALA A 23 6.93 -0.48 7.52
CA ALA A 23 8.37 -0.46 7.69
C ALA A 23 8.74 -0.59 9.18
N GLU A 24 9.88 -1.19 9.48
CA GLU A 24 10.37 -1.34 10.86
C GLU A 24 10.50 0.01 11.57
N ALA A 25 10.99 1.03 10.86
CA ALA A 25 11.11 2.39 11.42
C ALA A 25 9.75 3.09 11.64
N ALA A 26 8.64 2.54 11.14
CA ALA A 26 7.33 3.17 11.22
C ALA A 26 6.55 2.81 12.48
N VAL A 27 6.91 1.71 13.16
CA VAL A 27 6.18 1.17 14.32
C VAL A 27 7.13 0.84 15.47
N ASP A 28 6.66 1.02 16.70
CA ASP A 28 7.49 0.80 17.90
C ASP A 28 7.79 -0.69 18.17
N ASP A 29 6.92 -1.60 17.72
CA ASP A 29 7.09 -3.06 17.88
C ASP A 29 6.46 -3.82 16.70
N LEU A 30 7.31 -4.52 15.93
CA LEU A 30 6.91 -5.36 14.80
C LEU A 30 6.57 -6.79 15.21
N ASP A 31 7.03 -7.28 16.36
CA ASP A 31 6.97 -8.71 16.70
C ASP A 31 5.54 -9.28 16.67
N PRO A 32 4.50 -8.58 17.20
CA PRO A 32 3.12 -9.05 17.11
C PRO A 32 2.55 -9.12 15.69
N LEU A 33 3.14 -8.36 14.76
CA LEU A 33 2.72 -8.29 13.36
C LEU A 33 3.41 -9.36 12.53
N VAL A 34 4.68 -9.66 12.84
CA VAL A 34 5.45 -10.73 12.20
C VAL A 34 4.79 -12.10 12.35
N GLU A 35 4.13 -12.37 13.48
CA GLU A 35 3.42 -13.64 13.68
C GLU A 35 2.19 -13.80 12.76
N ARG A 36 1.72 -12.71 12.15
CA ARG A 36 0.48 -12.64 11.36
C ARG A 36 0.72 -12.21 9.91
N GLY A 37 1.97 -11.95 9.54
CA GLY A 37 2.36 -11.40 8.25
C GLY A 37 3.66 -12.01 7.74
N GLU A 38 4.05 -11.57 6.55
CA GLU A 38 5.29 -11.96 5.91
C GLU A 38 6.38 -10.92 6.18
N ARG A 39 7.54 -11.36 6.66
CA ARG A 39 8.69 -10.45 6.83
C ARG A 39 9.32 -10.13 5.48
N THR A 40 9.54 -8.84 5.26
CA THR A 40 10.40 -8.33 4.18
C THR A 40 11.76 -7.94 4.76
N PRO A 41 12.75 -7.56 3.93
CA PRO A 41 14.02 -7.02 4.43
C PRO A 41 13.86 -5.77 5.30
N ASP A 42 12.84 -4.94 5.03
CA ASP A 42 12.68 -3.61 5.61
C ASP A 42 11.42 -3.44 6.49
N GLY A 43 10.61 -4.50 6.64
CA GLY A 43 9.37 -4.45 7.39
C GLY A 43 8.54 -5.74 7.37
N VAL A 44 7.22 -5.58 7.43
CA VAL A 44 6.25 -6.68 7.40
C VAL A 44 5.08 -6.35 6.47
N VAL A 45 4.67 -7.33 5.67
CA VAL A 45 3.45 -7.29 4.86
C VAL A 45 2.37 -8.15 5.50
N LEU A 46 1.17 -7.61 5.65
CA LEU A 46 0.03 -8.26 6.27
C LEU A 46 -1.11 -8.32 5.26
N VAL A 47 -1.70 -9.50 5.07
CA VAL A 47 -2.94 -9.68 4.30
C VAL A 47 -4.04 -10.08 5.26
N VAL A 48 -5.07 -9.24 5.38
CA VAL A 48 -6.11 -9.41 6.39
C VAL A 48 -7.48 -9.05 5.85
N PRO A 49 -8.58 -9.62 6.41
CA PRO A 49 -9.93 -9.23 6.01
C PRO A 49 -10.15 -7.73 6.15
N GLY A 50 -10.77 -7.09 5.15
CA GLY A 50 -10.80 -5.63 5.05
C GLY A 50 -11.39 -4.90 6.25
N GLU A 51 -12.35 -5.51 6.95
CA GLU A 51 -12.89 -4.96 8.21
C GLU A 51 -11.84 -4.90 9.32
N ASN A 52 -11.04 -5.96 9.46
CA ASN A 52 -9.97 -6.05 10.45
C ASN A 52 -8.77 -5.17 10.06
N GLY A 53 -8.43 -5.13 8.77
CA GLY A 53 -7.29 -4.38 8.27
C GLY A 53 -7.43 -2.87 8.46
N ARG A 54 -8.62 -2.30 8.26
CA ARG A 54 -8.86 -0.87 8.53
C ARG A 54 -8.67 -0.51 10.00
N ALA A 55 -9.13 -1.38 10.91
CA ALA A 55 -8.93 -1.18 12.35
C ALA A 55 -7.45 -1.31 12.76
N ALA A 56 -6.75 -2.29 12.19
CA ALA A 56 -5.31 -2.49 12.39
C ALA A 56 -4.50 -1.29 11.88
N PHE A 57 -4.80 -0.81 10.66
CA PHE A 57 -4.17 0.38 10.08
C PHE A 57 -4.30 1.59 11.00
N ARG A 58 -5.52 1.90 11.45
CA ARG A 58 -5.76 3.03 12.36
C ARG A 58 -5.00 2.89 13.67
N THR A 59 -4.89 1.67 14.19
CA THR A 59 -4.15 1.41 15.43
C THR A 59 -2.65 1.62 15.24
N ALA A 60 -2.10 1.18 14.11
CA ALA A 60 -0.67 1.27 13.80
C ALA A 60 -0.22 2.68 13.40
N THR A 61 -0.99 3.38 12.58
CA THR A 61 -0.60 4.68 11.98
C THR A 61 -1.27 5.88 12.66
N GLY A 62 -2.31 5.65 13.47
CA GLY A 62 -3.17 6.71 14.00
C GLY A 62 -4.10 7.34 12.96
N GLN A 63 -4.07 6.89 11.69
CA GLN A 63 -4.82 7.49 10.59
C GLN A 63 -6.04 6.67 10.17
N ASP A 64 -7.06 7.34 9.63
CA ASP A 64 -8.16 6.65 8.98
C ASP A 64 -7.76 6.23 7.55
N ALA A 65 -7.97 4.95 7.21
CA ALA A 65 -7.57 4.39 5.93
C ALA A 65 -8.26 5.09 4.73
N MET A 66 -9.54 5.46 4.87
CA MET A 66 -10.27 6.13 3.77
C MET A 66 -9.84 7.58 3.62
N ALA A 67 -9.61 8.28 4.74
CA ALA A 67 -9.04 9.63 4.70
C ALA A 67 -7.65 9.63 4.04
N PHE A 68 -6.82 8.66 4.40
CA PHE A 68 -5.49 8.47 3.82
C PHE A 68 -5.55 8.16 2.31
N ALA A 69 -6.40 7.23 1.89
CA ALA A 69 -6.60 6.90 0.48
C ALA A 69 -7.02 8.12 -0.35
N LYS A 70 -7.89 8.97 0.21
CA LYS A 70 -8.33 10.21 -0.44
C LYS A 70 -7.21 11.24 -0.57
N GLU A 71 -6.34 11.34 0.43
CA GLU A 71 -5.17 12.22 0.40
C GLU A 71 -4.15 11.74 -0.63
N ALA A 72 -3.74 10.47 -0.53
CA ALA A 72 -2.74 9.85 -1.39
C ALA A 72 -3.19 9.73 -2.84
N GLY A 73 -4.48 9.53 -3.10
CA GLY A 73 -5.06 9.44 -4.44
C GLY A 73 -4.95 10.71 -5.30
N THR A 74 -4.36 11.79 -4.77
CA THR A 74 -4.14 13.05 -5.51
C THR A 74 -2.81 13.10 -6.25
N VAL A 75 -1.85 12.25 -5.87
CA VAL A 75 -0.51 12.20 -6.46
C VAL A 75 -0.24 10.76 -6.89
N GLU A 76 0.08 10.58 -8.16
CA GLU A 76 0.36 9.25 -8.71
C GLU A 76 1.88 9.00 -8.77
N SER A 77 2.33 7.82 -8.35
CA SER A 77 3.71 7.38 -8.50
C SER A 77 3.79 5.85 -8.51
N GLU A 78 4.93 5.30 -8.92
CA GLU A 78 5.08 3.85 -9.10
C GLU A 78 5.25 3.13 -7.76
N ILE A 79 4.44 2.08 -7.55
CA ILE A 79 4.52 1.18 -6.40
C ILE A 79 4.97 -0.21 -6.88
N SER A 80 5.93 -0.80 -6.17
CA SER A 80 6.44 -2.13 -6.51
C SER A 80 5.35 -3.20 -6.39
N PRO A 81 5.41 -4.29 -7.18
CA PRO A 81 4.44 -5.39 -7.09
C PRO A 81 4.35 -6.01 -5.69
N GLY A 82 5.47 -6.07 -4.96
CA GLY A 82 5.53 -6.61 -3.59
C GLY A 82 4.89 -5.73 -2.51
N LEU A 83 4.42 -4.52 -2.86
CA LEU A 83 3.80 -3.55 -1.95
C LEU A 83 4.69 -3.14 -0.76
N ASP A 84 6.00 -3.35 -0.85
CA ASP A 84 6.99 -3.04 0.19
C ASP A 84 7.97 -1.92 -0.22
N ALA A 85 8.11 -1.67 -1.52
CA ALA A 85 8.88 -0.57 -2.08
C ALA A 85 8.05 0.31 -3.03
N ALA A 86 8.47 1.57 -3.22
CA ALA A 86 7.84 2.50 -4.16
C ALA A 86 8.76 3.70 -4.47
N VAL A 87 8.50 4.39 -5.58
CA VAL A 87 9.20 5.60 -5.97
C VAL A 87 8.50 6.80 -5.35
N CYS A 88 9.22 7.57 -4.51
CA CYS A 88 8.64 8.78 -3.96
C CYS A 88 8.60 9.89 -5.03
N PRO A 89 7.44 10.48 -5.35
CA PRO A 89 7.35 11.50 -6.39
C PRO A 89 8.14 12.77 -6.06
N ALA A 90 8.35 13.08 -4.79
CA ALA A 90 9.20 14.20 -4.36
C ALA A 90 10.69 14.04 -4.73
N THR A 91 11.12 12.86 -5.18
CA THR A 91 12.49 12.65 -5.70
C THR A 91 12.63 13.03 -7.17
N VAL A 92 11.52 13.19 -7.88
CA VAL A 92 11.48 13.50 -9.32
C VAL A 92 10.76 14.81 -9.63
N ASP A 93 9.92 15.29 -8.71
CA ASP A 93 9.16 16.52 -8.82
C ASP A 93 9.32 17.37 -7.55
N ASP A 94 10.09 18.45 -7.68
CA ASP A 94 10.37 19.40 -6.59
C ASP A 94 9.12 20.20 -6.15
N GLU A 95 8.01 20.18 -6.91
CA GLU A 95 6.75 20.83 -6.52
C GLU A 95 5.96 19.99 -5.50
N VAL A 96 6.31 18.71 -5.34
CA VAL A 96 5.68 17.82 -4.38
C VAL A 96 6.18 18.13 -2.98
N ALA A 97 5.26 18.54 -2.11
CA ALA A 97 5.60 18.88 -0.73
C ALA A 97 6.16 17.69 0.05
N VAL A 98 7.23 17.96 0.78
CA VAL A 98 7.84 17.11 1.80
C VAL A 98 7.77 17.80 3.17
N ASP A 99 7.88 17.05 4.24
CA ASP A 99 8.02 17.62 5.58
C ASP A 99 9.29 18.47 5.66
N GLU A 100 9.17 19.73 6.09
CA GLU A 100 10.30 20.67 6.16
C GLU A 100 11.42 20.21 7.11
N SER A 101 11.11 19.32 8.05
CA SER A 101 12.06 18.72 8.98
C SER A 101 12.71 17.44 8.46
N PHE A 102 12.33 16.97 7.27
CA PHE A 102 12.89 15.76 6.68
C PHE A 102 14.27 16.01 6.05
N ASP A 103 15.28 15.27 6.51
CA ASP A 103 16.66 15.31 6.01
C ASP A 103 17.21 13.91 5.64
N GLY A 104 16.33 12.91 5.54
CA GLY A 104 16.67 11.50 5.36
C GLY A 104 16.47 10.96 3.95
N GLU A 105 16.51 9.64 3.84
CA GLU A 105 16.26 8.90 2.59
C GLU A 105 14.76 8.68 2.36
N HIS A 106 14.32 8.84 1.11
CA HIS A 106 12.95 8.55 0.73
C HIS A 106 12.72 7.03 0.71
N ALA A 107 12.16 6.52 1.80
CA ALA A 107 11.74 5.13 1.93
C ALA A 107 10.23 5.03 2.18
N VAL A 108 9.65 3.88 1.85
CA VAL A 108 8.25 3.58 2.18
C VAL A 108 8.14 3.47 3.70
N ARG A 109 7.23 4.25 4.29
CA ARG A 109 6.88 4.17 5.72
C ARG A 109 5.77 3.14 5.94
N TYR A 110 4.74 3.18 5.11
CA TYR A 110 3.69 2.17 5.07
C TYR A 110 2.95 2.19 3.73
N VAL A 111 2.40 1.02 3.36
CA VAL A 111 1.49 0.86 2.21
C VAL A 111 0.15 0.34 2.70
N PHE A 112 -0.93 0.88 2.17
CA PHE A 112 -2.27 0.34 2.33
C PHE A 112 -2.84 0.02 0.95
N ALA A 113 -3.28 -1.21 0.72
CA ALA A 113 -3.85 -1.60 -0.57
C ALA A 113 -5.14 -2.42 -0.40
N PHE A 114 -6.04 -2.29 -1.37
CA PHE A 114 -7.25 -3.10 -1.49
C PHE A 114 -7.55 -3.38 -2.96
N ALA A 115 -8.30 -4.43 -3.24
CA ALA A 115 -8.74 -4.75 -4.59
C ALA A 115 -10.23 -4.43 -4.75
N GLU A 116 -10.60 -3.99 -5.95
CA GLU A 116 -11.99 -3.73 -6.34
C GLU A 116 -12.38 -4.67 -7.48
N GLU A 117 -13.57 -5.26 -7.38
CA GLU A 117 -14.11 -6.14 -8.43
C GLU A 117 -14.27 -5.38 -9.74
N ARG A 118 -14.01 -6.06 -10.86
CA ARG A 118 -14.26 -5.56 -12.22
C ARG A 118 -15.62 -4.86 -12.32
N ASN A 119 -15.60 -3.66 -12.87
CA ASN A 119 -16.78 -2.87 -13.17
C ASN A 119 -16.77 -2.32 -14.61
N ASP A 120 -17.54 -2.97 -15.49
CA ASP A 120 -17.69 -2.58 -16.89
C ASP A 120 -18.36 -1.21 -17.09
N GLU A 121 -19.16 -0.74 -16.12
CA GLU A 121 -19.87 0.54 -16.22
C GLU A 121 -18.95 1.74 -16.01
N VAL A 122 -17.91 1.59 -15.20
CA VAL A 122 -16.90 2.63 -14.95
C VAL A 122 -15.96 2.77 -16.15
N GLY A 123 -15.63 1.65 -16.82
CA GLY A 123 -14.71 1.64 -17.95
C GLY A 123 -13.22 1.78 -17.55
N GLY A 124 -12.34 1.84 -18.54
CA GLY A 124 -10.88 1.88 -18.31
C GLY A 124 -10.39 0.59 -17.64
N LEU A 125 -9.44 0.71 -16.70
CA LEU A 125 -8.87 -0.42 -15.95
C LEU A 125 -9.95 -1.30 -15.29
N TYR A 126 -11.03 -0.67 -14.81
CA TYR A 126 -12.13 -1.37 -14.15
C TYR A 126 -12.93 -2.28 -15.08
N ALA A 127 -12.94 -2.03 -16.40
CA ALA A 127 -13.56 -2.94 -17.37
C ALA A 127 -12.61 -4.04 -17.85
N GLU A 128 -11.32 -3.94 -17.54
CA GLU A 128 -10.30 -4.90 -17.96
C GLU A 128 -10.21 -6.08 -17.00
N GLY A 129 -10.40 -5.84 -15.70
CA GLY A 129 -10.42 -6.86 -14.65
C GLY A 129 -10.58 -6.25 -13.27
N ASP A 130 -10.29 -7.04 -12.24
CA ASP A 130 -10.23 -6.55 -10.87
C ASP A 130 -9.06 -5.56 -10.74
N VAL A 131 -9.24 -4.50 -9.95
CA VAL A 131 -8.27 -3.40 -9.86
C VAL A 131 -7.67 -3.34 -8.47
N VAL A 132 -6.34 -3.43 -8.39
CA VAL A 132 -5.60 -3.17 -7.16
C VAL A 132 -5.39 -1.68 -7.01
N HIS A 133 -5.77 -1.16 -5.85
CA HIS A 133 -5.53 0.20 -5.40
C HIS A 133 -4.51 0.19 -4.28
N ALA A 134 -3.36 0.85 -4.46
CA ALA A 134 -2.31 0.94 -3.45
C ALA A 134 -1.98 2.40 -3.12
N TYR A 135 -1.76 2.66 -1.84
CA TYR A 135 -1.51 3.98 -1.28
C TYR A 135 -0.30 3.94 -0.36
N VAL A 136 0.61 4.89 -0.53
CA VAL A 136 1.90 4.92 0.18
C VAL A 136 2.04 6.19 0.98
N ARG A 137 2.64 6.03 2.16
CA ARG A 137 3.29 7.13 2.87
C ARG A 137 4.80 6.95 2.80
N CYS A 138 5.48 7.95 2.27
CA CYS A 138 6.94 8.00 2.35
C CYS A 138 7.41 8.55 3.70
N ALA A 139 8.63 8.23 4.10
CA ALA A 139 9.32 8.78 5.25
C ALA A 139 9.39 10.32 5.22
N CYS A 140 9.45 10.94 4.03
CA CYS A 140 9.39 12.39 3.85
C CYS A 140 8.01 13.01 4.10
N GLY A 141 7.01 12.20 4.46
CA GLY A 141 5.65 12.65 4.71
C GLY A 141 4.78 12.72 3.46
N THR A 142 5.32 12.52 2.25
CA THR A 142 4.53 12.58 1.00
C THR A 142 3.59 11.38 0.86
N ALA A 143 2.36 11.67 0.43
CA ALA A 143 1.29 10.74 0.07
C ALA A 143 1.30 10.47 -1.43
N TYR A 144 1.11 9.24 -1.87
CA TYR A 144 0.85 8.96 -3.28
C TYR A 144 0.19 7.60 -3.48
N SER A 145 -0.33 7.36 -4.67
CA SER A 145 -1.02 6.13 -5.02
C SER A 145 -0.58 5.58 -6.37
N ASP A 146 -0.86 4.30 -6.57
CA ASP A 146 -0.80 3.60 -7.85
C ASP A 146 -2.00 2.66 -7.96
N ARG A 147 -2.38 2.34 -9.20
CA ARG A 147 -3.46 1.38 -9.48
C ARG A 147 -3.21 0.60 -10.76
N TRP A 148 -3.58 -0.67 -10.75
CA TRP A 148 -3.38 -1.57 -11.88
C TRP A 148 -4.39 -2.72 -11.86
N VAL A 149 -4.50 -3.44 -12.97
CA VAL A 149 -5.33 -4.64 -13.07
C VAL A 149 -4.64 -5.78 -12.32
N ALA A 150 -5.37 -6.49 -11.46
CA ALA A 150 -4.86 -7.65 -10.74
C ALA A 150 -4.27 -8.69 -11.71
N GLY A 151 -3.14 -9.28 -11.33
CA GLY A 151 -2.39 -10.22 -12.16
C GLY A 151 -1.67 -9.61 -13.38
N SER A 152 -1.71 -8.28 -13.56
CA SER A 152 -1.05 -7.62 -14.71
C SER A 152 0.42 -7.27 -14.46
N ARG A 153 0.92 -7.41 -13.23
CA ARG A 153 2.30 -7.10 -12.83
C ARG A 153 2.95 -8.39 -12.32
N ASP A 154 4.16 -8.67 -12.77
CA ASP A 154 5.02 -9.81 -12.36
C ASP A 154 6.05 -9.38 -11.31
#